data_AF-A0A6M5Z124-F1
#
_entry.id   AF-A0A6M5Z124-F1
#
_cell.length_a   1.000
_cell.length_b   1.000
_cell.length_c   1.000
_cell.angle_alpha   90.00
_cell.angle_beta   90.00
_cell.angle_gamma   90.00
#
_symmetry.space_group_name_H-M   'P 1'
#
loop_
_entity.id
_entity.type
_entity.pdbx_description
1 polymer ?
#
loop_
_entity_poly.entity_id
_entity_poly.type
_entity_poly.pdbx_seq_one_letter_code
_entity_poly.pdbx_strand_id
1 'polypeptide(L)'
;MNAAQDPVTVLIPGDLHLTEPGLPNHTAARRAVTDANELIRPDFVQFIGDNVEDGTDEQFALFRDLTVRLGVPWFALVGDHDAQRDSQARRFRDHVGEPCGSVTVRGFRFLRLNTQEARPVGLSVEQVAWFRSEVDDALAAGERIVVFQHNYPYQIWEDFAGPGIDDWREIVQTRPIHAIVSGHTHYWQLANDGRNAAVALRSIGNPEGGPPGYAVAVFHGDDFAIAYRSVENRGPFVLVTHPREALIATGPAHVLKGADEVRSRVWSAAPVEAVGCRINNGPWCPMEPDGKGTWRAPLPADRLTKGVHRLTVRAESSDGESSERGTEFAVDPTGRYTAVPMVRPLVTATNFC
;
A
#
# COMPACT_ATOMS: atom_id res chain seq x y z
N MET A 1 -21.03 -11.81 -13.29
CA MET A 1 -19.75 -11.10 -13.09
C MET A 1 -18.75 -12.13 -12.55
N ASN A 2 -17.59 -12.25 -13.18
CA ASN A 2 -16.56 -13.20 -12.75
C ASN A 2 -15.88 -12.64 -11.50
N ALA A 3 -16.11 -13.24 -10.32
CA ALA A 3 -15.57 -12.75 -9.04
C ALA A 3 -14.02 -12.68 -9.02
N ALA A 4 -13.34 -13.34 -9.97
CA ALA A 4 -11.90 -13.23 -10.17
C ALA A 4 -11.45 -11.87 -10.76
N GLN A 5 -12.36 -10.99 -11.15
CA GLN A 5 -12.06 -9.65 -11.65
C GLN A 5 -12.45 -8.53 -10.67
N ASP A 6 -13.10 -8.85 -9.54
CA ASP A 6 -13.42 -7.83 -8.54
C ASP A 6 -12.12 -7.28 -7.91
N PRO A 7 -12.03 -5.96 -7.67
CA PRO A 7 -10.84 -5.36 -7.05
C PRO A 7 -10.58 -5.94 -5.65
N VAL A 8 -9.31 -6.00 -5.25
CA VAL A 8 -8.88 -6.34 -3.89
C VAL A 8 -8.51 -5.06 -3.15
N THR A 9 -9.05 -4.90 -1.95
CA THR A 9 -8.87 -3.73 -1.09
C THR A 9 -8.08 -4.12 0.13
N VAL A 10 -7.00 -3.39 0.42
CA VAL A 10 -6.18 -3.61 1.61
C VAL A 10 -6.08 -2.31 2.38
N LEU A 11 -6.35 -2.36 3.69
CA LEU A 11 -6.00 -1.26 4.60
C LEU A 11 -4.70 -1.63 5.31
N ILE A 12 -3.75 -0.71 5.35
CA ILE A 12 -2.39 -0.95 5.81
C ILE A 12 -2.03 0.13 6.84
N PRO A 13 -2.21 -0.15 8.15
CA PRO A 13 -1.73 0.74 9.20
C PRO A 13 -0.20 0.83 9.12
N GLY A 14 0.34 2.04 9.27
CA GLY A 14 1.77 2.21 9.44
C GLY A 14 2.26 1.70 10.79
N ASP A 15 3.58 1.70 10.99
CA ASP A 15 4.27 1.25 12.21
C ASP A 15 3.57 1.80 13.46
N LEU A 16 3.02 0.91 14.30
CA LEU A 16 2.14 1.30 15.39
C LEU A 16 2.92 1.75 16.62
N HIS A 17 4.06 1.10 16.88
CA HIS A 17 4.91 1.33 18.06
C HIS A 17 4.13 1.34 19.36
N LEU A 18 3.22 0.36 19.56
CA LEU A 18 2.37 0.33 20.75
C LEU A 18 3.20 0.13 22.03
N THR A 19 2.89 0.93 23.03
CA THR A 19 3.53 0.89 24.36
C THR A 19 2.50 0.70 25.46
N GLU A 20 1.63 1.70 25.67
CA GLU A 20 0.63 1.69 26.74
C GLU A 20 -0.79 2.02 26.23
N PRO A 21 -1.84 1.49 26.89
CA PRO A 21 -3.21 1.84 26.57
C PRO A 21 -3.48 3.34 26.74
N GLY A 22 -4.15 3.92 25.75
CA GLY A 22 -4.66 5.31 25.80
C GLY A 22 -3.70 6.37 25.27
N LEU A 23 -2.45 6.01 24.97
CA LEU A 23 -1.49 6.91 24.33
C LEU A 23 -1.92 7.30 22.90
N PRO A 24 -1.36 8.39 22.32
CA PRO A 24 -1.77 8.88 21.01
C PRO A 24 -1.70 7.84 19.88
N ASN A 25 -0.61 7.07 19.83
CA ASN A 25 -0.40 5.96 18.89
C ASN A 25 -1.47 4.86 19.04
N HIS A 26 -1.78 4.44 20.27
CA HIS A 26 -2.86 3.48 20.53
C HIS A 26 -4.24 4.03 20.14
N THR A 27 -4.50 5.31 20.40
CA THR A 27 -5.77 5.95 20.01
C THR A 27 -5.91 6.06 18.48
N ALA A 28 -4.83 6.39 17.78
CA ALA A 28 -4.77 6.40 16.33
C ALA A 28 -4.93 4.99 15.73
N ALA A 29 -4.28 3.98 16.30
CA ALA A 29 -4.43 2.58 15.89
C ALA A 29 -5.89 2.09 16.06
N ARG A 30 -6.54 2.43 17.20
CA ARG A 30 -7.97 2.16 17.39
C ARG A 30 -8.83 2.81 16.32
N ARG A 31 -8.49 4.04 15.93
CA ARG A 31 -9.22 4.74 14.87
C ARG A 31 -9.04 4.06 13.52
N ALA A 32 -7.84 3.59 13.18
CA ALA A 32 -7.61 2.81 11.96
C ALA A 32 -8.44 1.51 11.94
N VAL A 33 -8.56 0.82 13.09
CA VAL A 33 -9.42 -0.37 13.24
C VAL A 33 -10.91 -0.02 13.05
N THR A 34 -11.38 1.09 13.63
CA THR A 34 -12.76 1.57 13.40
C THR A 34 -13.00 1.88 11.93
N ASP A 35 -12.10 2.63 11.29
CA ASP A 35 -12.23 2.97 9.87
C ASP A 35 -12.18 1.70 8.99
N ALA A 36 -11.38 0.69 9.34
CA ALA A 36 -11.38 -0.60 8.64
C ALA A 36 -12.76 -1.26 8.66
N ASN A 37 -13.42 -1.28 9.82
CA ASN A 37 -14.72 -1.92 10.00
C ASN A 37 -15.89 -1.12 9.41
N GLU A 38 -15.86 0.20 9.57
CA GLU A 38 -17.04 1.04 9.36
C GLU A 38 -17.00 1.79 8.03
N LEU A 39 -15.81 2.27 7.63
CA LEU A 39 -15.61 3.15 6.48
C LEU A 39 -15.09 2.39 5.26
N ILE A 40 -13.92 1.75 5.38
CA ILE A 40 -13.18 1.18 4.26
C ILE A 40 -13.70 -0.21 3.88
N ARG A 41 -13.97 -1.05 4.88
CA ARG A 41 -14.38 -2.46 4.74
C ARG A 41 -13.49 -3.20 3.74
N PRO A 42 -12.17 -3.28 4.02
CA PRO A 42 -11.22 -3.90 3.09
C PRO A 42 -11.43 -5.42 3.03
N ASP A 43 -10.83 -6.07 2.04
CA ASP A 43 -10.82 -7.54 1.97
C ASP A 43 -9.93 -8.13 3.09
N PHE A 44 -8.90 -7.41 3.50
CA PHE A 44 -8.11 -7.69 4.71
C PHE A 44 -7.33 -6.46 5.18
N VAL A 45 -6.82 -6.52 6.42
CA VAL A 45 -5.88 -5.56 6.98
C VAL A 45 -4.47 -6.17 7.00
N GLN A 46 -3.45 -5.39 6.61
CA GLN A 46 -2.05 -5.79 6.71
C GLN A 46 -1.32 -4.83 7.64
N PHE A 47 -0.85 -5.29 8.79
CA PHE A 47 0.08 -4.52 9.63
C PHE A 47 1.50 -4.68 9.09
N ILE A 48 2.24 -3.57 8.97
CA ILE A 48 3.48 -3.52 8.19
C ILE A 48 4.77 -3.69 9.04
N GLY A 49 4.64 -4.26 10.24
CA GLY A 49 5.72 -4.41 11.22
C GLY A 49 5.73 -3.27 12.24
N ASP A 50 6.62 -3.37 13.22
CA ASP A 50 6.70 -2.47 14.38
C ASP A 50 5.32 -2.27 15.02
N ASN A 51 4.67 -3.41 15.30
CA ASN A 51 3.35 -3.44 15.91
C ASN A 51 3.42 -2.97 17.36
N VAL A 52 4.55 -3.27 18.03
CA VAL A 52 4.86 -2.87 19.40
C VAL A 52 6.27 -2.29 19.47
N GLU A 53 6.53 -1.40 20.44
CA GLU A 53 7.80 -0.67 20.55
C GLU A 53 8.97 -1.51 21.10
N ASP A 54 8.73 -2.41 22.05
CA ASP A 54 9.80 -3.14 22.78
C ASP A 54 9.69 -4.66 22.66
N GLY A 55 8.66 -5.18 21.97
CA GLY A 55 8.44 -6.62 21.83
C GLY A 55 8.09 -7.32 23.15
N THR A 56 7.48 -6.63 24.12
CA THR A 56 7.06 -7.25 25.39
C THR A 56 5.72 -7.96 25.29
N ASP A 57 5.48 -8.92 26.20
CA ASP A 57 4.22 -9.67 26.24
C ASP A 57 3.00 -8.77 26.51
N GLU A 58 3.17 -7.73 27.34
CA GLU A 58 2.12 -6.75 27.63
C GLU A 58 1.76 -5.90 26.41
N GLN A 59 2.76 -5.47 25.65
CA GLN A 59 2.53 -4.69 24.43
C GLN A 59 1.88 -5.57 23.34
N PHE A 60 2.30 -6.83 23.19
CA PHE A 60 1.65 -7.75 22.26
C PHE A 60 0.21 -8.10 22.69
N ALA A 61 -0.06 -8.17 23.99
CA ALA A 61 -1.43 -8.28 24.49
C ALA A 61 -2.28 -7.06 24.10
N LEU A 62 -1.72 -5.85 24.17
CA LEU A 62 -2.37 -4.62 23.71
C LEU A 62 -2.64 -4.66 22.20
N PHE A 63 -1.69 -5.14 21.41
CA PHE A 63 -1.88 -5.34 19.98
C PHE A 63 -3.01 -6.34 19.67
N ARG A 64 -3.04 -7.48 20.36
CA ARG A 64 -4.11 -8.49 20.23
C ARG A 64 -5.49 -7.91 20.57
N ASP A 65 -5.58 -7.08 21.62
CA ASP A 65 -6.83 -6.42 22.02
C ASP A 65 -7.35 -5.41 20.98
N LEU A 66 -6.46 -4.87 20.13
CA LEU A 66 -6.83 -4.09 18.96
C LEU A 66 -7.31 -4.98 17.83
N THR A 67 -6.52 -6.00 17.47
CA THR A 67 -6.78 -6.80 16.27
C THR A 67 -7.98 -7.74 16.41
N VAL A 68 -8.32 -8.19 17.61
CA VAL A 68 -9.54 -8.98 17.89
C VAL A 68 -10.83 -8.24 17.53
N ARG A 69 -10.77 -6.91 17.38
CA ARG A 69 -11.92 -6.06 17.01
C ARG A 69 -12.12 -5.93 15.50
N LEU A 70 -11.18 -6.39 14.67
CA LEU A 70 -11.30 -6.34 13.22
C LEU A 70 -12.38 -7.34 12.76
N GLY A 71 -13.33 -6.86 11.97
CA GLY A 71 -14.39 -7.67 11.37
C GLY A 71 -13.98 -8.37 10.06
N VAL A 72 -12.72 -8.23 9.67
CA VAL A 72 -12.14 -8.76 8.43
C VAL A 72 -10.85 -9.51 8.75
N PRO A 73 -10.39 -10.42 7.87
CA PRO A 73 -9.09 -11.06 8.03
C PRO A 73 -7.97 -10.01 8.18
N TRP A 74 -6.95 -10.35 8.96
CA TRP A 74 -5.79 -9.50 9.11
C TRP A 74 -4.51 -10.33 9.22
N PHE A 75 -3.40 -9.71 8.86
CA PHE A 75 -2.07 -10.26 8.92
C PHE A 75 -1.09 -9.21 9.43
N ALA A 76 0.03 -9.63 9.99
CA ALA A 76 1.06 -8.74 10.49
C ALA A 76 2.45 -9.23 10.07
N LEU A 77 3.32 -8.29 9.73
CA LEU A 77 4.75 -8.54 9.63
C LEU A 77 5.41 -8.36 11.00
N VAL A 78 6.62 -8.89 11.14
CA VAL A 78 7.55 -8.55 12.22
C VAL A 78 8.40 -7.36 11.77
N GLY A 79 8.46 -6.32 12.60
CA GLY A 79 9.45 -5.27 12.48
C GLY A 79 10.61 -5.42 13.46
N ASP A 80 11.61 -4.54 13.36
CA ASP A 80 12.79 -4.63 14.23
C ASP A 80 12.47 -4.35 15.69
N HIS A 81 11.50 -3.50 16.00
CA HIS A 81 11.04 -3.26 17.37
C HIS A 81 10.29 -4.47 17.95
N ASP A 82 9.48 -5.16 17.13
CA ASP A 82 8.80 -6.40 17.52
C ASP A 82 9.78 -7.52 17.93
N ALA A 83 10.96 -7.54 17.28
CA ALA A 83 12.00 -8.58 17.45
C ALA A 83 13.23 -8.11 18.24
N GLN A 84 13.25 -6.86 18.74
CA GLN A 84 14.45 -6.22 19.30
C GLN A 84 15.07 -7.04 20.45
N ARG A 85 14.21 -7.64 21.29
CA ARG A 85 14.60 -8.46 22.46
C ARG A 85 14.46 -9.96 22.22
N ASP A 86 14.13 -10.37 20.99
CA ASP A 86 13.91 -11.75 20.60
C ASP A 86 14.14 -11.92 19.10
N SER A 87 15.40 -12.10 18.71
CA SER A 87 15.83 -12.21 17.31
C SER A 87 15.19 -13.37 16.54
N GLN A 88 14.58 -14.32 17.25
CA GLN A 88 13.84 -15.41 16.65
C GLN A 88 12.35 -15.10 16.51
N ALA A 89 11.86 -13.94 16.95
CA ALA A 89 10.46 -13.53 16.93
C ALA A 89 9.50 -14.57 17.55
N ARG A 90 9.90 -15.29 18.62
CA ARG A 90 9.06 -16.26 19.32
C ARG A 90 7.87 -15.59 19.99
N ARG A 91 8.09 -14.48 20.72
CA ARG A 91 6.98 -13.75 21.35
C ARG A 91 5.95 -13.27 20.32
N PHE A 92 6.44 -12.74 19.19
CA PHE A 92 5.55 -12.38 18.09
C PHE A 92 4.74 -13.59 17.61
N ARG A 93 5.38 -14.74 17.37
CA ARG A 93 4.66 -15.96 16.97
C ARG A 93 3.62 -16.42 17.99
N ASP A 94 3.95 -16.33 19.27
CA ASP A 94 3.06 -16.78 20.36
C ASP A 94 1.81 -15.89 20.48
N HIS A 95 1.93 -14.58 20.26
CA HIS A 95 0.81 -13.63 20.40
C HIS A 95 0.10 -13.29 19.09
N VAL A 96 0.80 -13.34 17.95
CA VAL A 96 0.35 -12.81 16.66
C VAL A 96 0.23 -13.91 15.61
N GLY A 97 1.24 -14.79 15.51
CA GLY A 97 1.29 -15.89 14.54
C GLY A 97 2.49 -15.82 13.61
N GLU A 98 2.44 -16.59 12.52
CA GLU A 98 3.58 -16.71 11.60
C GLU A 98 3.89 -15.39 10.88
N PRO A 99 5.16 -14.92 10.93
CA PRO A 99 5.55 -13.62 10.37
C PRO A 99 5.79 -13.68 8.85
N CYS A 100 5.83 -14.89 8.29
CA CYS A 100 6.04 -15.17 6.89
C CYS A 100 4.86 -15.98 6.35
N GLY A 101 4.49 -15.76 5.09
CA GLY A 101 3.49 -16.59 4.42
C GLY A 101 2.77 -15.88 3.29
N SER A 102 1.81 -16.57 2.69
CA SER A 102 1.07 -16.09 1.52
C SER A 102 -0.44 -16.12 1.73
N VAL A 103 -1.18 -15.26 1.04
CA VAL A 103 -2.62 -15.38 0.85
C VAL A 103 -2.99 -15.03 -0.59
N THR A 104 -3.89 -15.80 -1.18
CA THR A 104 -4.44 -15.52 -2.51
C THR A 104 -5.81 -14.89 -2.40
N VAL A 105 -6.01 -13.75 -3.05
CA VAL A 105 -7.33 -13.10 -3.17
C VAL A 105 -7.52 -12.65 -4.61
N ARG A 106 -8.54 -13.20 -5.29
CA ARG A 106 -9.00 -12.77 -6.63
C ARG A 106 -7.87 -12.55 -7.66
N GLY A 107 -6.98 -13.54 -7.81
CA GLY A 107 -5.89 -13.48 -8.79
C GLY A 107 -4.67 -12.66 -8.34
N PHE A 108 -4.59 -12.28 -7.06
CA PHE A 108 -3.41 -11.68 -6.46
C PHE A 108 -2.84 -12.59 -5.37
N ARG A 109 -1.51 -12.81 -5.41
CA ARG A 109 -0.73 -13.48 -4.37
C ARG A 109 -0.08 -12.41 -3.49
N PHE A 110 -0.54 -12.29 -2.25
CA PHE A 110 0.05 -11.40 -1.26
C PHE A 110 1.05 -12.19 -0.42
N LEU A 111 2.32 -11.85 -0.54
CA LEU A 111 3.45 -12.49 0.13
C LEU A 111 3.92 -11.62 1.29
N ARG A 112 4.17 -12.21 2.44
CA ARG A 112 4.70 -11.56 3.64
C ARG A 112 6.09 -12.11 3.91
N LEU A 113 7.08 -11.23 3.88
CA LEU A 113 8.47 -11.56 4.18
C LEU A 113 8.86 -11.02 5.55
N ASN A 114 9.55 -11.84 6.33
CA ASN A 114 10.18 -11.46 7.58
C ASN A 114 11.63 -11.05 7.33
N THR A 115 11.86 -9.75 7.14
CA THR A 115 13.21 -9.17 6.96
C THR A 115 14.04 -9.17 8.25
N GLN A 116 13.47 -9.58 9.38
CA GLN A 116 14.16 -9.68 10.67
C GLN A 116 14.72 -11.08 10.93
N GLU A 117 14.58 -12.02 10.00
CA GLU A 117 14.97 -13.43 10.19
C GLU A 117 16.50 -13.63 10.21
N ALA A 118 17.26 -12.75 9.53
CA ALA A 118 18.72 -12.75 9.56
C ALA A 118 19.31 -11.45 10.15
N ARG A 119 20.57 -11.53 10.58
CA ARG A 119 21.37 -10.41 11.10
C ARG A 119 22.73 -10.34 10.37
N PRO A 120 23.19 -9.18 9.84
CA PRO A 120 22.44 -7.93 9.63
C PRO A 120 21.10 -8.14 8.91
N VAL A 121 20.18 -7.16 8.95
CA VAL A 121 18.79 -7.31 8.48
C VAL A 121 18.71 -8.04 7.13
N GLY A 122 17.88 -9.07 7.04
CA GLY A 122 17.94 -10.01 5.92
C GLY A 122 17.01 -11.21 6.07
N LEU A 123 17.14 -12.12 5.11
CA LEU A 123 16.33 -13.33 4.98
C LEU A 123 17.20 -14.57 5.15
N SER A 124 16.64 -15.63 5.74
CA SER A 124 17.31 -16.94 5.75
C SER A 124 17.35 -17.56 4.34
N VAL A 125 18.20 -18.58 4.18
CA VAL A 125 18.26 -19.37 2.95
C VAL A 125 16.92 -20.06 2.68
N GLU A 126 16.27 -20.54 3.75
CA GLU A 126 14.98 -21.20 3.71
C GLU A 126 13.86 -20.26 3.25
N GLN A 127 13.80 -19.04 3.80
CA GLN A 127 12.80 -18.06 3.41
C GLN A 127 13.01 -17.57 1.98
N VAL A 128 14.26 -17.37 1.53
CA VAL A 128 14.56 -17.05 0.13
C VAL A 128 14.11 -18.16 -0.82
N ALA A 129 14.40 -19.42 -0.47
CA ALA A 129 13.99 -20.56 -1.28
C ALA A 129 12.46 -20.68 -1.36
N TRP A 130 11.77 -20.48 -0.23
CA TRP A 130 10.32 -20.42 -0.18
C TRP A 130 9.76 -19.26 -1.01
N PHE A 131 10.32 -18.05 -0.88
CA PHE A 131 9.89 -16.87 -1.62
C PHE A 131 10.01 -17.09 -3.14
N ARG A 132 11.13 -17.67 -3.60
CA ARG A 132 11.32 -18.02 -5.01
C ARG A 132 10.24 -18.99 -5.49
N SER A 133 9.97 -20.05 -4.73
CA SER A 133 8.94 -21.05 -5.06
C SER A 133 7.54 -20.42 -5.15
N GLU A 134 7.12 -19.65 -4.14
CA GLU A 134 5.79 -19.04 -4.12
C GLU A 134 5.60 -18.03 -5.26
N VAL A 135 6.65 -17.28 -5.58
CA VAL A 135 6.62 -16.38 -6.74
C VAL A 135 6.45 -17.18 -8.03
N ASP A 136 7.23 -18.24 -8.24
CA ASP A 136 7.15 -19.06 -9.46
C ASP A 136 5.78 -19.76 -9.57
N ASP A 137 5.23 -20.25 -8.47
CA ASP A 137 3.92 -20.88 -8.40
C ASP A 137 2.78 -19.88 -8.69
N ALA A 138 2.85 -18.67 -8.12
CA ALA A 138 1.87 -17.61 -8.38
C ALA A 138 1.87 -17.20 -9.87
N LEU A 139 3.04 -17.08 -10.49
CA LEU A 139 3.15 -16.78 -11.92
C LEU A 139 2.59 -17.90 -12.79
N ALA A 140 2.87 -19.17 -12.45
CA ALA A 140 2.31 -20.32 -13.13
C ALA A 140 0.77 -20.35 -13.04
N ALA A 141 0.20 -19.86 -11.93
CA ALA A 141 -1.23 -19.71 -11.72
C ALA A 141 -1.84 -18.45 -12.39
N GLY A 142 -1.03 -17.59 -13.01
CA GLY A 142 -1.49 -16.34 -13.63
C GLY A 142 -1.85 -15.24 -12.62
N GLU A 143 -1.34 -15.34 -11.39
CA GLU A 143 -1.58 -14.40 -10.31
C GLU A 143 -0.60 -13.23 -10.35
N ARG A 144 -1.05 -12.04 -9.92
CA ARG A 144 -0.18 -10.87 -9.72
C ARG A 144 0.39 -10.92 -8.31
N ILE A 145 1.68 -10.62 -8.16
CA ILE A 145 2.36 -10.76 -6.87
C ILE A 145 2.49 -9.40 -6.18
N VAL A 146 2.07 -9.34 -4.92
CA VAL A 146 2.27 -8.19 -4.03
C VAL A 146 3.13 -8.64 -2.85
N VAL A 147 4.23 -7.96 -2.60
CA VAL A 147 5.15 -8.28 -1.49
C VAL A 147 4.97 -7.27 -0.38
N PHE A 148 4.72 -7.76 0.83
CA PHE A 148 4.79 -7.00 2.08
C PHE A 148 6.06 -7.41 2.83
N GLN A 149 6.86 -6.42 3.22
CA GLN A 149 8.06 -6.62 4.04
C GLN A 149 8.27 -5.39 4.93
N HIS A 150 8.88 -5.53 6.10
CA HIS A 150 8.99 -4.39 7.01
C HIS A 150 10.01 -3.35 6.50
N ASN A 151 11.27 -3.78 6.29
CA ASN A 151 12.33 -2.87 5.83
C ASN A 151 12.16 -2.48 4.36
N TYR A 152 12.38 -1.20 4.07
CA TYR A 152 12.19 -0.62 2.76
C TYR A 152 13.48 -0.68 1.92
N PRO A 153 13.47 -1.22 0.70
CA PRO A 153 14.69 -1.44 -0.09
C PRO A 153 15.32 -0.16 -0.65
N TYR A 154 14.66 1.00 -0.53
CA TYR A 154 15.13 2.31 -1.00
C TYR A 154 15.27 3.32 0.14
N GLN A 155 15.47 2.85 1.37
CA GLN A 155 15.64 3.71 2.53
C GLN A 155 16.95 4.51 2.47
N ILE A 156 16.94 5.65 3.15
CA ILE A 156 18.11 6.47 3.36
C ILE A 156 18.84 6.01 4.62
N TRP A 157 20.18 6.02 4.61
CA TRP A 157 21.06 5.76 5.76
C TRP A 157 21.26 4.32 6.23
N GLU A 158 20.48 3.36 5.73
CA GLU A 158 20.68 1.95 6.03
C GLU A 158 20.83 1.10 4.76
N ASP A 159 21.86 0.25 4.74
CA ASP A 159 22.07 -0.70 3.65
C ASP A 159 21.18 -1.93 3.82
N PHE A 160 20.19 -2.06 2.93
CA PHE A 160 19.44 -3.30 2.74
C PHE A 160 20.31 -4.30 1.97
N ALA A 161 21.29 -4.88 2.66
CA ALA A 161 22.36 -5.71 2.08
C ALA A 161 22.79 -6.89 2.99
N GLY A 162 21.96 -7.29 3.95
CA GLY A 162 22.23 -8.47 4.77
C GLY A 162 22.03 -9.80 4.03
N PRO A 163 22.11 -10.95 4.75
CA PRO A 163 21.94 -12.28 4.17
C PRO A 163 20.63 -12.40 3.37
N GLY A 164 20.69 -13.12 2.25
CA GLY A 164 19.52 -13.38 1.39
C GLY A 164 19.00 -12.18 0.60
N ILE A 165 19.49 -10.95 0.84
CA ILE A 165 18.98 -9.76 0.13
C ILE A 165 19.39 -9.75 -1.35
N ASP A 166 20.57 -10.27 -1.70
CA ASP A 166 20.96 -10.41 -3.11
C ASP A 166 20.06 -11.39 -3.86
N ASP A 167 19.67 -12.51 -3.23
CA ASP A 167 18.71 -13.45 -3.81
C ASP A 167 17.30 -12.86 -3.88
N TRP A 168 16.86 -12.14 -2.85
CA TRP A 168 15.60 -11.37 -2.91
C TRP A 168 15.61 -10.39 -4.08
N ARG A 169 16.72 -9.66 -4.26
CA ARG A 169 16.91 -8.70 -5.35
C ARG A 169 16.87 -9.41 -6.69
N GLU A 170 17.53 -10.56 -6.83
CA GLU A 170 17.42 -11.39 -8.04
C GLU A 170 15.96 -11.72 -8.34
N ILE A 171 15.21 -12.25 -7.37
CA ILE A 171 13.81 -12.67 -7.57
C ILE A 171 12.96 -11.51 -8.06
N VAL A 172 13.00 -10.35 -7.38
CA VAL A 172 12.17 -9.19 -7.76
C VAL A 172 12.65 -8.49 -9.04
N GLN A 173 13.91 -8.67 -9.44
CA GLN A 173 14.46 -8.11 -10.69
C GLN A 173 14.30 -9.02 -11.90
N THR A 174 14.10 -10.32 -11.72
CA THR A 174 13.92 -11.26 -12.83
C THR A 174 12.46 -11.62 -13.09
N ARG A 175 11.57 -11.38 -12.12
CA ARG A 175 10.14 -11.74 -12.20
C ARG A 175 9.21 -10.53 -12.09
N PRO A 176 7.98 -10.58 -12.62
CA PRO A 176 7.08 -9.43 -12.55
C PRO A 176 6.45 -9.34 -11.16
N ILE A 177 6.86 -8.34 -10.38
CA ILE A 177 6.27 -8.00 -9.10
C ILE A 177 5.35 -6.81 -9.28
N HIS A 178 4.11 -6.93 -8.81
CA HIS A 178 3.08 -5.91 -9.01
C HIS A 178 3.30 -4.70 -8.11
N ALA A 179 3.64 -4.94 -6.84
CA ALA A 179 3.98 -3.93 -5.85
C ALA A 179 4.82 -4.53 -4.72
N ILE A 180 5.70 -3.71 -4.14
CA ILE A 180 6.42 -3.99 -2.88
C ILE A 180 5.98 -2.90 -1.88
N VAL A 181 5.46 -3.29 -0.72
CA VAL A 181 4.97 -2.34 0.29
C VAL A 181 5.69 -2.60 1.61
N SER A 182 6.14 -1.52 2.25
CA SER A 182 7.02 -1.53 3.40
C SER A 182 6.69 -0.49 4.46
N GLY A 183 7.16 -0.73 5.68
CA GLY A 183 7.10 0.19 6.82
C GLY A 183 8.50 0.70 7.15
N HIS A 184 8.86 0.66 8.43
CA HIS A 184 10.18 0.94 9.02
C HIS A 184 10.64 2.40 8.92
N THR A 185 10.52 3.01 7.73
CA THR A 185 11.09 4.34 7.47
C THR A 185 10.30 5.49 8.09
N HIS A 186 9.10 5.22 8.62
CA HIS A 186 8.19 6.18 9.24
C HIS A 186 7.67 7.33 8.34
N TYR A 187 8.20 7.54 7.15
CA TYR A 187 7.73 8.47 6.14
C TYR A 187 6.93 7.78 5.02
N TRP A 188 6.11 8.58 4.31
CA TRP A 188 5.44 8.13 3.09
C TRP A 188 6.34 8.36 1.87
N GLN A 189 6.58 7.32 1.07
CA GLN A 189 7.29 7.45 -0.21
C GLN A 189 6.81 6.41 -1.22
N LEU A 190 6.65 6.85 -2.47
CA LEU A 190 6.54 5.97 -3.63
C LEU A 190 7.90 5.95 -4.34
N ALA A 191 8.34 4.78 -4.75
CA ALA A 191 9.53 4.60 -5.56
C ALA A 191 9.26 3.67 -6.75
N ASN A 192 10.06 3.84 -7.78
CA ASN A 192 10.12 2.94 -8.91
C ASN A 192 11.57 2.88 -9.38
N ASP A 193 12.10 1.68 -9.58
CA ASP A 193 13.47 1.42 -10.06
C ASP A 193 13.53 1.18 -11.58
N GLY A 194 12.41 1.39 -12.28
CA GLY A 194 12.22 1.07 -13.69
C GLY A 194 11.57 -0.29 -13.94
N ARG A 195 11.39 -1.12 -12.89
CA ARG A 195 10.78 -2.45 -12.96
C ARG A 195 9.73 -2.68 -11.88
N ASN A 196 10.03 -2.29 -10.65
CA ASN A 196 9.24 -2.54 -9.46
C ASN A 196 8.73 -1.23 -8.91
N ALA A 197 7.43 -1.18 -8.58
CA ALA A 197 6.88 -0.10 -7.77
C ALA A 197 7.00 -0.49 -6.29
N ALA A 198 7.65 0.36 -5.50
CA ALA A 198 7.83 0.19 -4.07
C ALA A 198 7.18 1.33 -3.28
N VAL A 199 6.65 1.03 -2.11
CA VAL A 199 5.95 1.98 -1.25
C VAL A 199 6.46 1.87 0.17
N ALA A 200 6.87 2.98 0.75
CA ALA A 200 7.12 3.11 2.19
C ALA A 200 5.94 3.79 2.85
N LEU A 201 5.48 3.26 3.99
CA LEU A 201 4.35 3.77 4.73
C LEU A 201 4.79 4.65 5.89
N ARG A 202 4.05 5.74 6.08
CA ARG A 202 4.21 6.60 7.25
C ARG A 202 3.73 5.87 8.49
N SER A 203 4.50 5.96 9.57
CA SER A 203 4.20 5.39 10.88
C SER A 203 2.94 6.00 11.52
N ILE A 204 2.25 5.23 12.38
CA ILE A 204 1.26 5.76 13.33
C ILE A 204 1.93 6.25 14.61
N GLY A 205 2.87 5.48 15.15
CA GLY A 205 3.48 5.78 16.44
C GLY A 205 4.48 6.92 16.38
N ASN A 206 5.27 6.97 15.32
CA ASN A 206 6.40 7.86 15.13
C ASN A 206 6.35 8.52 13.73
N PRO A 207 5.25 9.19 13.32
CA PRO A 207 5.05 9.63 11.95
C PRO A 207 6.05 10.71 11.50
N GLU A 208 6.57 10.56 10.27
CA GLU A 208 7.39 11.59 9.61
C GLU A 208 6.71 12.20 8.36
N GLY A 209 6.83 13.53 8.23
CA GLY A 209 6.32 14.29 7.08
C GLY A 209 4.80 14.47 7.04
N GLY A 210 4.09 14.23 8.15
CA GLY A 210 2.65 14.47 8.29
C GLY A 210 2.03 13.78 9.50
N PRO A 211 0.71 13.93 9.73
CA PRO A 211 -0.01 13.30 10.84
C PRO A 211 -0.10 11.77 10.69
N PRO A 212 -0.34 11.01 11.78
CA PRO A 212 -0.47 9.55 11.78
C PRO A 212 -1.74 9.05 11.07
N GLY A 213 -1.74 7.78 10.64
CA GLY A 213 -2.71 7.32 9.65
C GLY A 213 -2.42 5.94 9.08
N TYR A 214 -3.13 5.61 8.02
CA TYR A 214 -3.02 4.33 7.32
C TYR A 214 -3.04 4.56 5.81
N ALA A 215 -2.55 3.59 5.05
CA ALA A 215 -2.76 3.53 3.62
C ALA A 215 -3.95 2.65 3.26
N VAL A 216 -4.57 2.95 2.13
CA VAL A 216 -5.51 2.04 1.48
C VAL A 216 -5.00 1.76 0.08
N ALA A 217 -4.83 0.49 -0.23
CA ALA A 217 -4.45 -0.01 -1.54
C ALA A 217 -5.65 -0.69 -2.22
N VAL A 218 -5.81 -0.44 -3.52
CA VAL A 218 -6.77 -1.15 -4.37
C VAL A 218 -6.00 -1.76 -5.55
N PHE A 219 -6.14 -3.06 -5.70
CA PHE A 219 -5.54 -3.86 -6.76
C PHE A 219 -6.63 -4.35 -7.72
N HIS A 220 -6.48 -4.10 -9.02
CA HIS A 220 -7.51 -4.46 -10.00
C HIS A 220 -6.88 -4.66 -11.39
N GLY A 221 -6.92 -5.90 -11.89
CA GLY A 221 -6.28 -6.25 -13.16
C GLY A 221 -4.78 -5.96 -13.12
N ASP A 222 -4.30 -5.14 -14.05
CA ASP A 222 -2.90 -4.69 -14.10
C ASP A 222 -2.68 -3.32 -13.40
N ASP A 223 -3.73 -2.75 -12.82
CA ASP A 223 -3.62 -1.54 -12.01
C ASP A 223 -3.42 -1.85 -10.52
N PHE A 224 -2.71 -0.95 -9.85
CA PHE A 224 -2.93 -0.72 -8.44
C PHE A 224 -2.87 0.77 -8.15
N ALA A 225 -3.56 1.17 -7.09
CA ALA A 225 -3.48 2.50 -6.53
C ALA A 225 -3.38 2.41 -5.02
N ILE A 226 -2.61 3.31 -4.42
CA ILE A 226 -2.42 3.36 -2.98
C ILE A 226 -2.36 4.81 -2.52
N ALA A 227 -3.04 5.09 -1.41
CA ALA A 227 -3.10 6.43 -0.86
C ALA A 227 -3.06 6.40 0.66
N TYR A 228 -2.28 7.31 1.22
CA TYR A 228 -2.31 7.63 2.64
C TYR A 228 -3.55 8.44 3.03
N ARG A 229 -4.11 8.11 4.20
CA ARG A 229 -5.17 8.85 4.91
C ARG A 229 -4.79 9.03 6.38
N SER A 230 -4.80 10.27 6.86
CA SER A 230 -4.67 10.58 8.29
C SER A 230 -5.88 10.07 9.06
N VAL A 231 -5.67 9.53 10.27
CA VAL A 231 -6.77 9.17 11.19
C VAL A 231 -7.55 10.38 11.70
N GLU A 232 -7.09 11.60 11.43
CA GLU A 232 -7.77 12.86 11.76
C GLU A 232 -8.77 13.27 10.66
N ASN A 233 -8.61 12.76 9.44
CA ASN A 233 -9.48 13.12 8.32
C ASN A 233 -10.87 12.47 8.49
N ARG A 234 -11.92 13.30 8.44
CA ARG A 234 -13.33 12.87 8.55
C ARG A 234 -14.09 12.92 7.23
N GLY A 235 -13.66 13.75 6.28
CA GLY A 235 -14.32 13.89 4.98
C GLY A 235 -14.13 12.69 4.06
N PRO A 236 -14.70 12.73 2.84
CA PRO A 236 -14.57 11.67 1.85
C PRO A 236 -13.11 11.30 1.59
N PHE A 237 -12.86 10.02 1.36
CA PHE A 237 -11.57 9.50 0.94
C PHE A 237 -11.63 9.16 -0.54
N VAL A 238 -10.86 9.85 -1.37
CA VAL A 238 -10.80 9.62 -2.81
C VAL A 238 -9.50 8.90 -3.18
N LEU A 239 -9.61 7.79 -3.90
CA LEU A 239 -8.49 7.08 -4.50
C LEU A 239 -8.74 6.93 -6.00
N VAL A 240 -7.86 7.48 -6.83
CA VAL A 240 -7.91 7.24 -8.28
C VAL A 240 -7.33 5.86 -8.56
N THR A 241 -8.14 4.94 -9.08
CA THR A 241 -7.75 3.54 -9.32
C THR A 241 -7.39 3.26 -10.77
N HIS A 242 -7.77 4.15 -11.69
CA HIS A 242 -7.33 4.14 -13.08
C HIS A 242 -7.46 5.55 -13.68
N PRO A 243 -6.51 6.03 -14.50
CA PRO A 243 -5.26 5.37 -14.90
C PRO A 243 -4.26 5.20 -13.76
N ARG A 244 -3.34 4.23 -13.90
CA ARG A 244 -2.23 4.04 -12.96
C ARG A 244 -1.35 5.28 -12.88
N GLU A 245 -0.91 5.58 -11.66
CA GLU A 245 0.01 6.69 -11.42
C GLU A 245 1.34 6.45 -12.18
N ALA A 246 1.76 7.45 -12.96
CA ALA A 246 2.90 7.38 -13.87
C ALA A 246 4.20 6.99 -13.15
N LEU A 247 4.38 7.44 -11.91
CA LEU A 247 5.55 7.11 -11.12
C LEU A 247 5.64 5.61 -10.83
N ILE A 248 4.52 4.94 -10.57
CA ILE A 248 4.47 3.50 -10.25
C ILE A 248 4.14 2.64 -11.49
N ALA A 249 4.18 3.21 -12.69
CA ALA A 249 4.05 2.46 -13.93
C ALA A 249 5.32 1.62 -14.17
N THR A 250 5.15 0.32 -14.36
CA THR A 250 6.25 -0.64 -14.56
C THR A 250 6.29 -1.27 -15.96
N GLY A 251 5.48 -0.77 -16.90
CA GLY A 251 5.41 -1.36 -18.23
C GLY A 251 4.41 -0.69 -19.18
N PRO A 252 4.40 -1.11 -20.47
CA PRO A 252 3.57 -0.54 -21.54
C PRO A 252 2.06 -0.60 -21.29
N ALA A 253 1.58 -1.55 -20.48
CA ALA A 253 0.16 -1.66 -20.13
C ALA A 253 -0.35 -0.47 -19.29
N HIS A 254 0.56 0.26 -18.63
CA HIS A 254 0.24 1.40 -17.77
C HIS A 254 0.31 2.75 -18.49
N VAL A 255 0.59 2.73 -19.79
CA VAL A 255 0.67 3.95 -20.63
C VAL A 255 -0.54 3.98 -21.55
N LEU A 256 -1.32 5.05 -21.46
CA LEU A 256 -2.52 5.19 -22.28
C LEU A 256 -2.17 5.46 -23.75
N LYS A 257 -2.84 4.74 -24.64
CA LYS A 257 -2.59 4.80 -26.10
C LYS A 257 -3.68 5.56 -26.88
N GLY A 258 -4.81 5.83 -26.25
CA GLY A 258 -5.98 6.44 -26.87
C GLY A 258 -7.08 6.66 -25.84
N ALA A 259 -8.32 6.82 -26.30
CA ALA A 259 -9.49 6.99 -25.44
C ALA A 259 -9.61 5.84 -24.44
N ASP A 260 -9.93 6.17 -23.19
CA ASP A 260 -10.02 5.26 -22.07
C ASP A 260 -11.07 5.79 -21.07
N GLU A 261 -10.98 5.40 -19.80
CA GLU A 261 -11.79 5.93 -18.71
C GLU A 261 -10.95 6.40 -17.52
N VAL A 262 -11.59 7.16 -16.64
CA VAL A 262 -11.13 7.40 -15.28
C VAL A 262 -11.94 6.48 -14.38
N ARG A 263 -11.30 5.77 -13.46
CA ARG A 263 -11.95 5.10 -12.33
C ARG A 263 -11.41 5.64 -11.02
N SER A 264 -12.31 5.86 -10.07
CA SER A 264 -11.95 6.20 -8.70
C SER A 264 -12.79 5.41 -7.72
N ARG A 265 -12.29 5.26 -6.50
CA ARG A 265 -13.05 4.76 -5.37
C ARG A 265 -13.17 5.84 -4.31
N VAL A 266 -14.38 6.01 -3.81
CA VAL A 266 -14.72 7.01 -2.81
C VAL A 266 -15.33 6.30 -1.61
N TRP A 267 -14.74 6.51 -0.44
CA TRP A 267 -15.32 6.10 0.83
C TRP A 267 -15.69 7.32 1.64
N SER A 268 -16.90 7.32 2.21
CA SER A 268 -17.38 8.43 3.02
C SER A 268 -18.33 7.90 4.09
N ALA A 269 -18.30 8.52 5.27
CA ALA A 269 -19.24 8.21 6.35
C ALA A 269 -20.64 8.75 6.04
N ALA A 270 -20.71 9.96 5.48
CA ALA A 270 -21.92 10.56 4.94
C ALA A 270 -22.14 10.15 3.47
N PRO A 271 -23.38 10.12 2.97
CA PRO A 271 -23.68 9.92 1.55
C PRO A 271 -22.84 10.85 0.64
N VAL A 272 -22.32 10.30 -0.46
CA VAL A 272 -21.59 11.08 -1.48
C VAL A 272 -22.62 11.66 -2.45
N GLU A 273 -22.65 12.99 -2.57
CA GLU A 273 -23.63 13.71 -3.41
C GLU A 273 -23.10 13.93 -4.83
N ALA A 274 -21.82 14.23 -4.96
CA ALA A 274 -21.20 14.50 -6.25
C ALA A 274 -19.75 14.01 -6.29
N VAL A 275 -19.37 13.47 -7.43
CA VAL A 275 -17.97 13.19 -7.78
C VAL A 275 -17.70 13.76 -9.15
N GLY A 276 -16.57 14.46 -9.28
CA GLY A 276 -16.12 15.02 -10.55
C GLY A 276 -14.64 14.77 -10.77
N CYS A 277 -14.21 14.78 -12.03
CA CYS A 277 -12.81 14.74 -12.40
C CYS A 277 -12.44 15.88 -13.34
N ARG A 278 -11.18 16.31 -13.31
CA ARG A 278 -10.60 17.22 -14.31
C ARG A 278 -9.22 16.75 -14.72
N ILE A 279 -8.87 17.04 -15.96
CA ILE A 279 -7.55 16.73 -16.54
C ILE A 279 -6.79 18.05 -16.70
N ASN A 280 -5.58 18.12 -16.16
CA ASN A 280 -4.74 19.31 -16.10
C ASN A 280 -5.54 20.50 -15.52
N ASN A 281 -5.60 21.60 -16.25
CA ASN A 281 -6.40 22.79 -15.91
C ASN A 281 -7.71 22.87 -16.72
N GLY A 282 -8.18 21.73 -17.25
CA GLY A 282 -9.44 21.64 -17.98
C GLY A 282 -10.68 21.80 -17.09
N PRO A 283 -11.88 21.80 -17.70
CA PRO A 283 -13.13 21.86 -16.96
C PRO A 283 -13.34 20.62 -16.09
N TRP A 284 -14.13 20.77 -15.03
CA TRP A 284 -14.64 19.64 -14.26
C TRP A 284 -15.71 18.91 -15.07
N CYS A 285 -15.57 17.59 -15.14
CA CYS A 285 -16.55 16.68 -15.70
C CYS A 285 -17.17 15.85 -14.56
N PRO A 286 -18.50 15.66 -14.52
CA PRO A 286 -19.12 14.77 -13.55
C PRO A 286 -18.67 13.32 -13.80
N MET A 287 -18.55 12.55 -12.71
CA MET A 287 -18.36 11.10 -12.75
C MET A 287 -19.67 10.41 -12.39
N GLU A 288 -19.88 9.23 -12.98
CA GLU A 288 -21.06 8.39 -12.74
C GLU A 288 -20.74 7.26 -11.76
N PRO A 289 -21.64 6.92 -10.84
CA PRO A 289 -21.44 5.80 -9.93
C PRO A 289 -21.45 4.45 -10.69
N ASP A 290 -20.50 3.58 -10.35
CA ASP A 290 -20.33 2.24 -10.95
C ASP A 290 -20.35 1.12 -9.90
N GLY A 291 -20.95 1.39 -8.73
CA GLY A 291 -21.16 0.42 -7.65
C GLY A 291 -20.00 0.29 -6.64
N LYS A 292 -20.31 -0.17 -5.42
CA LYS A 292 -19.36 -0.34 -4.29
C LYS A 292 -18.48 0.90 -4.00
N GLY A 293 -19.02 2.10 -4.20
CA GLY A 293 -18.27 3.36 -4.04
C GLY A 293 -17.31 3.68 -5.19
N THR A 294 -17.39 2.96 -6.31
CA THR A 294 -16.65 3.23 -7.54
C THR A 294 -17.36 4.29 -8.36
N TRP A 295 -16.58 5.16 -8.99
CA TRP A 295 -17.05 6.19 -9.91
C TRP A 295 -16.22 6.16 -11.18
N ARG A 296 -16.86 6.45 -12.32
CA ARG A 296 -16.17 6.49 -13.61
C ARG A 296 -16.54 7.71 -14.46
N ALA A 297 -15.65 8.08 -15.36
CA ALA A 297 -15.93 9.06 -16.41
C ALA A 297 -15.09 8.74 -17.66
N PRO A 298 -15.55 9.09 -18.87
CA PRO A 298 -14.72 8.97 -20.07
C PRO A 298 -13.42 9.79 -19.95
N LEU A 299 -12.32 9.18 -20.37
CA LEU A 299 -11.01 9.82 -20.46
C LEU A 299 -10.64 9.97 -21.95
N PRO A 300 -10.75 11.17 -22.55
CA PRO A 300 -10.40 11.40 -23.95
C PRO A 300 -8.88 11.51 -24.14
N ALA A 301 -8.13 10.48 -23.73
CA ALA A 301 -6.67 10.45 -23.79
C ALA A 301 -6.12 10.42 -25.23
N ASP A 302 -6.94 10.06 -26.22
CA ASP A 302 -6.66 10.24 -27.66
C ASP A 302 -6.51 11.71 -28.07
N ARG A 303 -7.07 12.64 -27.30
CA ARG A 303 -6.95 14.10 -27.53
C ARG A 303 -5.82 14.74 -26.73
N LEU A 304 -5.12 13.97 -25.91
CA LEU A 304 -3.98 14.45 -25.12
C LEU A 304 -2.69 14.30 -25.91
N THR A 305 -1.79 15.26 -25.74
CA THR A 305 -0.43 15.16 -26.28
C THR A 305 0.34 14.04 -25.61
N LYS A 306 1.31 13.43 -26.29
CA LYS A 306 2.24 12.51 -25.62
C LYS A 306 2.92 13.20 -24.42
N GLY A 307 2.90 12.56 -23.25
CA GLY A 307 3.51 13.09 -22.03
C GLY A 307 2.81 12.65 -20.75
N VAL A 308 3.17 13.30 -19.64
CA VAL A 308 2.53 13.11 -18.34
C VAL A 308 1.45 14.17 -18.16
N HIS A 309 0.27 13.73 -17.72
CA HIS A 309 -0.88 14.59 -17.44
C HIS A 309 -1.34 14.41 -16.01
N ARG A 310 -1.96 15.45 -15.45
CA ARG A 310 -2.53 15.41 -14.10
C ARG A 310 -4.02 15.14 -14.18
N LEU A 311 -4.49 14.16 -13.42
CA LEU A 311 -5.90 13.91 -13.17
C LEU A 311 -6.20 14.29 -11.73
N THR A 312 -7.24 15.10 -11.51
CA THR A 312 -7.74 15.38 -10.17
C THR A 312 -9.18 14.93 -10.07
N VAL A 313 -9.51 14.14 -9.05
CA VAL A 313 -10.87 13.72 -8.71
C VAL A 313 -11.29 14.42 -7.42
N ARG A 314 -12.51 14.94 -7.38
CA ARG A 314 -13.14 15.54 -6.20
C ARG A 314 -14.39 14.77 -5.82
N ALA A 315 -14.60 14.55 -4.52
CA ALA A 315 -15.85 14.06 -3.97
C ALA A 315 -16.40 15.05 -2.93
N GLU A 316 -17.72 15.20 -2.92
CA GLU A 316 -18.49 16.03 -1.99
C GLU A 316 -19.55 15.15 -1.30
N SER A 317 -19.63 15.23 0.02
CA SER A 317 -20.62 14.50 0.82
C SER A 317 -21.74 15.40 1.34
N SER A 318 -22.85 14.79 1.74
CA SER A 318 -24.09 15.50 2.12
C SER A 318 -24.00 16.32 3.41
N ASP A 319 -22.91 16.15 4.18
CA ASP A 319 -22.57 16.97 5.34
C ASP A 319 -21.76 18.23 4.96
N GLY A 320 -21.51 18.45 3.66
CA GLY A 320 -20.76 19.59 3.14
C GLY A 320 -19.24 19.40 3.13
N GLU A 321 -18.74 18.23 3.56
CA GLU A 321 -17.32 17.90 3.47
C GLU A 321 -16.91 17.58 2.03
N SER A 322 -15.66 17.90 1.68
CA SER A 322 -15.13 17.60 0.35
C SER A 322 -13.66 17.19 0.40
N SER A 323 -13.26 16.37 -0.58
CA SER A 323 -11.86 15.95 -0.71
C SER A 323 -11.46 15.85 -2.18
N GLU A 324 -10.24 16.28 -2.48
CA GLU A 324 -9.62 16.14 -3.80
C GLU A 324 -8.42 15.18 -3.73
N ARG A 325 -8.28 14.35 -4.76
CA ARG A 325 -7.09 13.52 -4.99
C ARG A 325 -6.56 13.73 -6.40
N GLY A 326 -5.30 14.13 -6.47
CA GLY A 326 -4.55 14.18 -7.72
C GLY A 326 -3.75 12.91 -7.96
N THR A 327 -3.63 12.50 -9.22
CA THR A 327 -2.63 11.55 -9.71
C THR A 327 -2.05 12.06 -11.03
N GLU A 328 -0.88 11.59 -11.40
CA GLU A 328 -0.27 11.84 -12.70
C GLU A 328 -0.32 10.56 -13.52
N PHE A 329 -0.65 10.62 -14.80
CA PHE A 329 -0.71 9.44 -15.68
C PHE A 329 0.01 9.72 -17.00
N ALA A 330 0.51 8.67 -17.65
CA ALA A 330 1.29 8.78 -18.87
C ALA A 330 0.44 8.46 -20.11
N VAL A 331 0.58 9.28 -21.14
CA VAL A 331 -0.01 9.09 -22.47
C VAL A 331 1.11 8.95 -23.51
N ASP A 332 1.09 7.87 -24.28
CA ASP A 332 1.93 7.68 -25.46
C ASP A 332 1.14 6.87 -26.50
N PRO A 333 0.65 7.50 -27.59
CA PRO A 333 -0.10 6.81 -28.64
C PRO A 333 0.66 5.67 -29.33
N THR A 334 1.99 5.66 -29.24
CA THR A 334 2.83 4.56 -29.77
C THR A 334 2.89 3.36 -28.82
N GLY A 335 2.39 3.50 -27.60
CA GLY A 335 2.45 2.48 -26.55
C GLY A 335 3.84 2.26 -25.95
N ARG A 336 4.78 3.18 -26.19
CA ARG A 336 6.12 3.09 -25.60
C ARG A 336 6.08 3.47 -24.12
N TYR A 337 6.67 2.61 -23.30
CA TYR A 337 7.00 2.88 -21.91
C TYR A 337 8.51 3.07 -21.79
N THR A 338 8.93 4.11 -21.07
CA THR A 338 10.34 4.32 -20.73
C THR A 338 10.46 4.19 -19.23
N ALA A 339 11.20 3.18 -18.79
CA ALA A 339 11.57 3.00 -17.39
C ALA A 339 12.46 4.17 -16.96
N VAL A 340 11.95 5.01 -16.06
CA VAL A 340 12.72 6.10 -15.44
C VAL A 340 12.64 5.91 -13.93
N PRO A 341 13.75 5.52 -13.28
CA PRO A 341 13.79 5.41 -11.83
C PRO A 341 13.42 6.74 -11.18
N MET A 342 12.54 6.71 -10.18
CA MET A 342 12.00 7.91 -9.54
C MET A 342 11.51 7.60 -8.13
N VAL A 343 11.60 8.59 -7.25
CA VAL A 343 10.99 8.57 -5.91
C VAL A 343 10.15 9.82 -5.68
N ARG A 344 9.05 9.70 -4.93
CA ARG A 344 8.20 10.84 -4.53
C ARG A 344 7.53 10.61 -3.17
N PRO A 345 7.63 11.58 -2.24
CA PRO A 345 8.54 12.72 -2.28
C PRO A 345 10.01 12.27 -2.24
N LEU A 346 10.92 13.15 -2.65
CA LEU A 346 12.34 12.95 -2.36
C LEU A 346 12.56 13.16 -0.87
N VAL A 347 13.04 12.13 -0.18
CA VAL A 347 13.40 12.19 1.24
C VAL A 347 14.92 12.29 1.32
N THR A 348 15.42 13.33 1.99
CA THR A 348 16.87 13.66 2.06
C THR A 348 17.43 13.56 3.47
N ALA A 349 16.56 13.51 4.47
CA ALA A 349 16.87 13.31 5.87
C ALA A 349 15.69 12.60 6.52
N THR A 350 15.96 11.90 7.61
CA THR A 350 14.96 11.30 8.49
C THR A 350 15.45 11.44 9.93
N ASN A 351 14.53 11.52 10.88
CA ASN A 351 14.84 11.48 12.32
C ASN A 351 14.85 10.04 12.89
N PHE A 352 14.53 9.07 12.04
CA PHE A 352 14.41 7.65 12.37
C PHE A 352 15.39 6.87 11.48
N CYS A 353 15.75 5.64 11.87
CA CYS A 353 16.93 4.89 11.40
C CYS A 353 18.24 5.33 12.09
#